data_AF-A0AAJ6HTQ6-F1
#
_entry.id   AF-A0AAJ6HTQ6-F1
#
_cell.length_a   1.000
_cell.length_b   1.000
_cell.length_c   1.000
_cell.angle_alpha   90.00
_cell.angle_beta   90.00
_cell.angle_gamma   90.00
#
_symmetry.space_group_name_H-M   'P 1'
#
loop_
_entity.id
_entity.type
_entity.pdbx_description
1 polymer ?
#
loop_
_entity_poly.entity_id
_entity_poly.type
_entity_poly.pdbx_seq_one_letter_code
_entity_poly.pdbx_strand_id
1 'polypeptide(L)'
;MAQANLYTFGRLAWDPRLDPRAVLDEWMTLTFPPSATADPELVRRTLHEIMDDSWRTYERYTAPLGVGFMVHPGDHYGPDVDGYEYSRWGTYHFADRDGVGVDRSRASGTGFAGQYPPYWADVYESPERCPDELLLFFHHVSYTHVLHSGSTVIQHIYDTHFAGVEEVEAMRRRWQTLNGMIDPAVYVRVAERLDEQVRSAIEWRDQINTYFLRKSGVPDAHGRRIY
;
A
#
# COMPACT_ATOMS: atom_id res chain seq x y z
N MET A 1 11.26 -7.28 -9.89
CA MET A 1 12.27 -6.19 -9.87
C MET A 1 12.87 -5.95 -8.48
N ALA A 2 12.79 -6.91 -7.55
CA ALA A 2 13.25 -6.72 -6.16
C ALA A 2 14.77 -6.54 -5.97
N GLN A 3 15.58 -6.77 -7.02
CA GLN A 3 17.01 -6.45 -7.01
C GLN A 3 17.26 -4.96 -6.73
N ALA A 4 16.37 -4.08 -7.21
CA ALA A 4 16.43 -2.65 -6.93
C ALA A 4 16.33 -2.37 -5.42
N ASN A 5 15.55 -3.13 -4.66
CA ASN A 5 15.42 -2.94 -3.21
C ASN A 5 16.75 -3.22 -2.49
N LEU A 6 17.44 -4.31 -2.86
CA LEU A 6 18.75 -4.63 -2.29
C LEU A 6 19.80 -3.57 -2.65
N TYR A 7 19.77 -3.10 -3.90
CA TYR A 7 20.64 -2.03 -4.35
C TYR A 7 20.40 -0.73 -3.56
N THR A 8 19.14 -0.27 -3.52
CA THR A 8 18.74 0.95 -2.81
C THR A 8 19.03 0.86 -1.31
N PHE A 9 18.82 -0.30 -0.70
CA PHE A 9 19.20 -0.53 0.70
C PHE A 9 20.69 -0.26 0.93
N GLY A 10 21.57 -0.83 0.10
CA GLY A 10 23.01 -0.60 0.21
C GLY A 10 23.40 0.87 0.00
N ARG A 11 22.75 1.56 -0.95
CA ARG A 11 23.02 2.97 -1.25
C ARG A 11 22.56 3.89 -0.11
N LEU A 12 21.37 3.68 0.44
CA LEU A 12 20.86 4.47 1.56
C LEU A 12 21.56 4.15 2.89
N ALA A 13 22.06 2.93 3.08
CA ALA A 13 22.93 2.60 4.21
C ALA A 13 24.27 3.35 4.15
N TRP A 14 24.77 3.61 2.94
CA TRP A 14 25.97 4.41 2.73
C TRP A 14 25.73 5.91 2.89
N ASP A 15 24.67 6.44 2.27
CA ASP A 15 24.23 7.83 2.47
C ASP A 15 22.68 7.91 2.45
N PRO A 16 22.03 8.12 3.61
CA PRO A 16 20.57 8.15 3.71
C PRO A 16 19.93 9.41 3.11
N ARG A 17 20.73 10.37 2.63
CA ARG A 17 20.24 11.62 2.01
C ARG A 17 20.09 11.50 0.49
N LEU A 18 20.48 10.38 -0.11
CA LEU A 18 20.35 10.17 -1.54
C LEU A 18 18.88 10.19 -1.95
N ASP A 19 18.61 10.78 -3.11
CA ASP A 19 17.30 10.71 -3.75
C ASP A 19 17.03 9.27 -4.21
N PRO A 20 15.98 8.60 -3.70
CA PRO A 20 15.63 7.25 -4.12
C PRO A 20 15.40 7.12 -5.63
N ARG A 21 14.93 8.18 -6.32
CA ARG A 21 14.72 8.16 -7.77
C ARG A 21 16.04 8.16 -8.53
N ALA A 22 17.02 8.95 -8.10
CA ALA A 22 18.37 8.92 -8.66
C ALA A 22 19.07 7.57 -8.41
N VAL A 23 18.87 6.98 -7.23
CA VAL A 23 19.39 5.63 -6.93
C VAL A 23 18.73 4.57 -7.82
N LEU A 24 17.45 4.72 -8.13
CA LEU A 24 16.76 3.85 -9.08
C LEU A 24 17.34 4.01 -10.49
N ASP A 25 17.61 5.23 -10.97
CA ASP A 25 18.29 5.50 -12.25
C ASP A 25 19.67 4.80 -12.33
N GLU A 26 20.45 4.84 -11.24
CA GLU A 26 21.72 4.12 -11.14
C GLU A 26 21.52 2.62 -11.33
N TRP A 27 20.56 2.02 -10.60
CA TRP A 27 20.24 0.60 -10.71
C TRP A 27 19.76 0.21 -12.11
N MET A 28 18.89 1.01 -12.72
CA MET A 28 18.39 0.77 -14.07
C MET A 28 19.52 0.77 -15.10
N THR A 29 20.44 1.73 -15.01
CA THR A 29 21.60 1.84 -15.92
C THR A 29 22.50 0.60 -15.83
N LEU A 30 22.70 0.07 -14.62
CA LEU A 30 23.52 -1.13 -14.39
C LEU A 30 22.82 -2.43 -14.80
N THR A 31 21.49 -2.49 -14.67
CA THR A 31 20.70 -3.71 -14.91
C THR A 31 20.24 -3.82 -16.36
N PHE A 32 19.94 -2.69 -17.00
CA PHE A 32 19.42 -2.58 -18.36
C PHE A 32 20.28 -1.60 -19.17
N PRO A 33 21.57 -1.90 -19.41
CA PRO A 33 22.45 -0.96 -20.09
C PRO A 33 21.99 -0.72 -21.54
N PRO A 34 22.31 0.44 -22.14
CA PRO A 34 21.92 0.75 -23.52
C PRO A 34 22.41 -0.28 -24.56
N SER A 35 23.51 -0.97 -24.30
CA SER A 35 24.04 -2.03 -25.17
C SER A 35 23.22 -3.33 -25.15
N ALA A 36 22.34 -3.51 -24.17
CA ALA A 36 21.52 -4.70 -23.96
C ALA A 36 20.01 -4.42 -24.11
N THR A 37 19.64 -3.20 -24.52
CA THR A 37 18.25 -2.76 -24.67
C THR A 37 18.01 -2.15 -26.05
N ALA A 38 16.90 -2.50 -26.69
CA ALA A 38 16.59 -1.99 -28.04
C ALA A 38 16.14 -0.53 -28.03
N ASP A 39 15.44 -0.12 -26.96
CA ASP A 39 15.02 1.26 -26.70
C ASP A 39 15.26 1.61 -25.21
N PRO A 40 16.47 2.11 -24.88
CA PRO A 40 16.85 2.38 -23.49
C PRO A 40 15.94 3.41 -22.81
N GLU A 41 15.44 4.40 -23.55
CA GLU A 41 14.61 5.47 -22.98
C GLU A 41 13.19 4.99 -22.69
N LEU A 42 12.61 4.17 -23.58
CA LEU A 42 11.32 3.53 -23.31
C LEU A 42 11.41 2.60 -22.08
N VAL A 43 12.47 1.80 -21.98
CA VAL A 43 12.69 0.91 -20.83
C VAL A 43 12.79 1.71 -19.54
N ARG A 44 13.65 2.73 -19.50
CA ARG A 44 13.85 3.59 -18.32
C ARG A 44 12.55 4.27 -17.88
N ARG A 45 11.83 4.92 -18.80
CA ARG A 45 10.54 5.55 -18.52
C ARG A 45 9.53 4.55 -17.97
N THR A 46 9.41 3.38 -18.59
CA THR A 46 8.44 2.35 -18.18
C THR A 46 8.76 1.82 -16.78
N LEU A 47 10.04 1.64 -16.46
CA LEU A 47 10.45 1.22 -15.12
C LEU A 47 10.10 2.28 -14.07
N HIS A 48 10.27 3.58 -14.35
CA HIS A 48 9.84 4.64 -13.42
C HIS A 48 8.32 4.64 -13.22
N GLU A 49 7.56 4.53 -14.30
CA GLU A 49 6.09 4.47 -14.25
C GLU A 49 5.53 3.25 -13.50
N ILE A 50 6.36 2.23 -13.28
CA ILE A 50 6.00 1.04 -12.50
C ILE A 50 6.56 1.12 -11.08
N MET A 51 7.80 1.56 -10.90
CA MET A 51 8.55 1.39 -9.66
C MET A 51 8.51 2.59 -8.72
N ASP A 52 8.36 3.82 -9.24
CA ASP A 52 8.42 5.04 -8.40
C ASP A 52 7.31 5.05 -7.34
N ASP A 53 6.12 4.56 -7.70
CA ASP A 53 4.93 4.54 -6.84
C ASP A 53 4.50 3.11 -6.47
N SER A 54 5.30 2.08 -6.75
CA SER A 54 4.90 0.68 -6.52
C SER A 54 4.53 0.38 -5.07
N TRP A 55 5.18 1.04 -4.11
CA TRP A 55 4.85 0.92 -2.69
C TRP A 55 3.47 1.52 -2.39
N ARG A 56 3.19 2.74 -2.87
CA ARG A 56 1.88 3.37 -2.68
C ARG A 56 0.77 2.57 -3.35
N THR A 57 1.01 2.05 -4.56
CA THR A 57 0.05 1.17 -5.22
C THR A 57 -0.23 -0.09 -4.41
N TYR A 58 0.78 -0.72 -3.79
CA TYR A 58 0.58 -1.88 -2.92
C TYR A 58 -0.20 -1.52 -1.65
N GLU A 59 0.12 -0.38 -1.02
CA GLU A 59 -0.59 0.13 0.15
C GLU A 59 -2.08 0.38 -0.16
N ARG A 60 -2.40 0.94 -1.32
CA ARG A 60 -3.78 1.28 -1.71
C ARG A 60 -4.76 0.12 -1.62
N TYR A 61 -4.35 -1.08 -2.01
CA TYR A 61 -5.23 -2.27 -1.98
C TYR A 61 -4.97 -3.17 -0.77
N THR A 62 -4.15 -2.78 0.21
CA THR A 62 -3.91 -3.59 1.41
C THR A 62 -4.47 -2.90 2.66
N ALA A 63 -3.84 -3.05 3.83
CA ALA A 63 -4.39 -2.54 5.07
C ALA A 63 -4.48 -1.00 5.07
N PRO A 64 -5.67 -0.40 5.31
CA PRO A 64 -5.89 1.03 5.13
C PRO A 64 -5.32 1.87 6.28
N LEU A 65 -4.94 3.11 5.96
CA LEU A 65 -4.71 4.21 6.93
C LEU A 65 -3.78 3.82 8.11
N GLY A 66 -2.77 3.00 7.82
CA GLY A 66 -1.72 2.62 8.76
C GLY A 66 -2.07 1.50 9.75
N VAL A 67 -3.28 0.93 9.72
CA VAL A 67 -3.69 -0.08 10.71
C VAL A 67 -2.86 -1.38 10.65
N GLY A 68 -2.35 -1.71 9.46
CA GLY A 68 -1.52 -2.90 9.22
C GLY A 68 -2.29 -4.22 9.32
N PHE A 69 -1.54 -5.33 9.26
CA PHE A 69 -2.07 -6.70 9.30
C PHE A 69 -3.07 -6.97 8.17
N MET A 70 -4.27 -7.48 8.48
CA MET A 70 -5.24 -7.95 7.50
C MET A 70 -4.68 -9.01 6.52
N VAL A 71 -3.70 -9.80 6.96
CA VAL A 71 -3.01 -10.83 6.16
C VAL A 71 -3.34 -12.23 6.66
N HIS A 72 -3.26 -13.21 5.75
CA HIS A 72 -3.36 -14.62 6.11
C HIS A 72 -2.38 -15.02 7.23
N PRO A 73 -2.85 -15.70 8.29
CA PRO A 73 -1.98 -16.19 9.34
C PRO A 73 -0.95 -17.21 8.83
N GLY A 74 0.28 -17.12 9.34
CA GLY A 74 1.37 -18.02 9.01
C GLY A 74 2.20 -17.58 7.81
N ASP A 75 1.65 -17.63 6.60
CA ASP A 75 2.38 -17.28 5.37
C ASP A 75 2.41 -15.77 5.06
N HIS A 76 1.48 -15.00 5.66
CA HIS A 76 1.34 -13.56 5.52
C HIS A 76 1.09 -13.08 4.09
N TYR A 77 0.61 -13.95 3.19
CA TYR A 77 0.41 -13.62 1.79
C TYR A 77 -1.06 -13.69 1.37
N GLY A 78 -1.67 -12.53 1.16
CA GLY A 78 -3.07 -12.39 0.76
C GLY A 78 -3.96 -11.87 1.88
N PRO A 79 -5.19 -11.43 1.56
CA PRO A 79 -6.10 -10.78 2.49
C PRO A 79 -6.76 -11.76 3.46
N ASP A 80 -6.65 -11.46 4.75
CA ASP A 80 -7.47 -12.05 5.81
C ASP A 80 -7.70 -10.99 6.89
N VAL A 81 -8.80 -10.24 6.76
CA VAL A 81 -9.03 -9.04 7.58
C VAL A 81 -8.97 -9.37 9.06
N ASP A 82 -9.77 -10.35 9.50
CA ASP A 82 -9.79 -10.82 10.89
C ASP A 82 -8.72 -11.88 11.20
N GLY A 83 -7.78 -12.15 10.27
CA GLY A 83 -6.86 -13.30 10.34
C GLY A 83 -6.13 -13.41 11.67
N TYR A 84 -5.70 -12.27 12.23
CA TYR A 84 -5.07 -12.21 13.54
C TYR A 84 -5.88 -11.48 14.62
N GLU A 85 -7.09 -11.00 14.32
CA GLU A 85 -7.88 -10.11 15.18
C GLU A 85 -8.22 -10.74 16.54
N TYR A 86 -8.41 -12.05 16.60
CA TYR A 86 -8.69 -12.80 17.83
C TYR A 86 -7.53 -13.70 18.26
N SER A 87 -6.35 -13.47 17.70
CA SER A 87 -5.14 -14.23 18.00
C SER A 87 -4.40 -13.65 19.21
N ARG A 88 -3.35 -14.34 19.67
CA ARG A 88 -2.54 -13.91 20.82
C ARG A 88 -1.43 -12.92 20.48
N TRP A 89 -1.32 -12.47 19.23
CA TRP A 89 -0.11 -11.77 18.74
C TRP A 89 -0.10 -10.27 19.03
N GLY A 90 -1.19 -9.69 19.52
CA GLY A 90 -1.26 -8.25 19.83
C GLY A 90 -1.50 -7.36 18.61
N THR A 91 -2.14 -7.89 17.56
CA THR A 91 -2.16 -7.32 16.22
C THR A 91 -3.60 -7.13 15.75
N TYR A 92 -4.26 -6.13 16.34
CA TYR A 92 -5.70 -5.95 16.27
C TYR A 92 -6.03 -4.62 15.58
N HIS A 93 -7.11 -4.59 14.82
CA HIS A 93 -7.67 -3.40 14.18
C HIS A 93 -9.01 -2.97 14.79
N PHE A 94 -9.65 -3.79 15.63
CA PHE A 94 -10.88 -3.47 16.37
C PHE A 94 -12.03 -2.98 15.49
N ALA A 95 -12.18 -3.59 14.30
CA ALA A 95 -13.25 -3.23 13.38
C ALA A 95 -14.59 -3.78 13.89
N ASP A 96 -15.53 -2.88 14.15
CA ASP A 96 -16.90 -3.20 14.52
C ASP A 96 -17.88 -2.60 13.51
N ARG A 97 -19.16 -2.51 13.88
CA ARG A 97 -20.22 -2.00 12.99
C ARG A 97 -20.24 -0.47 12.86
N ASP A 98 -19.58 0.24 13.76
CA ASP A 98 -19.61 1.70 13.87
C ASP A 98 -18.25 2.34 13.51
N GLY A 99 -17.14 1.62 13.68
CA GLY A 99 -15.79 2.11 13.39
C GLY A 99 -14.68 1.05 13.32
N VAL A 100 -13.45 1.54 13.20
CA VAL A 100 -12.22 0.75 13.11
C VAL A 100 -11.02 1.57 13.60
N GLY A 101 -9.93 0.90 13.96
CA GLY A 101 -8.64 1.48 14.33
C GLY A 101 -8.27 1.18 15.77
N VAL A 102 -7.08 1.62 16.20
CA VAL A 102 -6.59 1.36 17.56
C VAL A 102 -6.46 2.68 18.31
N ASP A 103 -7.15 2.84 19.44
CA ASP A 103 -6.94 4.01 20.28
C ASP A 103 -5.59 3.94 21.00
N ARG A 104 -4.61 4.66 20.46
CA ARG A 104 -3.26 4.82 20.99
C ARG A 104 -3.01 6.21 21.60
N SER A 105 -4.06 7.02 21.74
CA SER A 105 -4.03 8.31 22.43
C SER A 105 -3.68 8.16 23.92
N ARG A 106 -3.18 9.22 24.55
CA ARG A 106 -3.02 9.29 26.02
C ARG A 106 -4.35 9.52 26.71
N ALA A 107 -5.27 10.24 26.08
CA ALA A 107 -6.53 10.65 26.69
C ALA A 107 -7.46 9.46 26.99
N SER A 108 -7.59 8.51 26.07
CA SER A 108 -8.54 7.40 26.17
C SER A 108 -7.98 6.03 25.77
N GLY A 109 -6.81 6.00 25.14
CA GLY A 109 -6.22 4.81 24.58
C GLY A 109 -5.11 4.18 25.41
N THR A 110 -4.21 3.50 24.71
CA THR A 110 -3.04 2.84 25.31
C THR A 110 -1.93 3.79 25.76
N GLY A 111 -1.99 5.07 25.41
CA GLY A 111 -0.95 6.06 25.69
C GLY A 111 0.30 5.97 24.83
N PHE A 112 0.33 5.14 23.79
CA PHE A 112 1.49 4.96 22.92
C PHE A 112 1.92 6.26 22.20
N ALA A 113 0.97 7.12 21.81
CA ALA A 113 1.29 8.44 21.24
C ALA A 113 2.20 9.28 22.16
N GLY A 114 2.07 9.12 23.48
CA GLY A 114 2.89 9.80 24.48
C GLY A 114 4.36 9.38 24.53
N GLN A 115 4.75 8.32 23.82
CA GLN A 115 6.14 7.85 23.78
C GLN A 115 7.01 8.66 22.79
N TYR A 116 6.39 9.46 21.92
CA TYR A 116 7.09 10.30 20.96
C TYR A 116 7.58 11.62 21.58
N PRO A 117 8.57 12.30 20.96
CA PRO A 117 8.93 13.67 21.33
C PRO A 117 7.72 14.62 21.28
N PRO A 118 7.71 15.73 22.06
CA PRO A 118 6.52 16.52 22.33
C PRO A 118 5.71 16.91 21.08
N TYR A 119 6.38 17.40 20.03
CA TYR A 119 5.72 17.77 18.78
C TYR A 119 4.93 16.60 18.15
N TRP A 120 5.57 15.43 18.04
CA TRP A 120 4.96 14.25 17.41
C TRP A 120 3.92 13.60 18.31
N ALA A 121 4.14 13.59 19.62
CA ALA A 121 3.12 13.15 20.56
C ALA A 121 1.83 13.96 20.39
N ASP A 122 1.93 15.29 20.24
CA ASP A 122 0.75 16.14 20.07
C ASP A 122 0.13 16.06 18.66
N VAL A 123 0.91 15.72 17.62
CA VAL A 123 0.39 15.44 16.27
C VAL A 123 -0.41 14.14 16.27
N TYR A 124 0.13 13.06 16.84
CA TYR A 124 -0.51 11.74 16.87
C TYR A 124 -1.60 11.61 17.95
N GLU A 125 -1.69 12.55 18.90
CA GLU A 125 -2.74 12.56 19.93
C GLU A 125 -4.10 13.03 19.39
N SER A 126 -4.12 13.87 18.36
CA SER A 126 -5.34 14.52 17.86
C SER A 126 -5.75 13.91 16.51
N PRO A 127 -6.97 13.34 16.40
CA PRO A 127 -7.49 12.86 15.12
C PRO A 127 -7.49 13.93 14.03
N GLU A 128 -7.68 15.19 14.39
CA GLU A 128 -7.71 16.34 13.47
C GLU A 128 -6.33 16.79 12.98
N ARG A 129 -5.25 16.28 13.59
CA ARG A 129 -3.86 16.60 13.22
C ARG A 129 -3.09 15.39 12.74
N CYS A 130 -3.53 14.19 13.11
CA CYS A 130 -2.91 12.94 12.74
C CYS A 130 -2.97 12.77 11.21
N PRO A 131 -1.83 12.51 10.54
CA PRO A 131 -1.85 12.26 9.09
C PRO A 131 -2.77 11.08 8.74
N ASP A 132 -3.54 11.21 7.67
CA ASP A 132 -4.53 10.20 7.25
C ASP A 132 -3.88 8.81 7.13
N GLU A 133 -2.67 8.74 6.58
CA GLU A 133 -1.92 7.50 6.38
C GLU A 133 -1.54 6.74 7.67
N LEU A 134 -1.70 7.36 8.84
CA LEU A 134 -1.46 6.75 10.16
C LEU A 134 -2.69 6.82 11.08
N LEU A 135 -3.83 7.32 10.60
CA LEU A 135 -5.00 7.60 11.43
C LEU A 135 -5.46 6.36 12.21
N LEU A 136 -5.64 5.22 11.53
CA LEU A 136 -6.14 4.00 12.16
C LEU A 136 -5.08 3.27 12.99
N PHE A 137 -3.82 3.65 12.84
CA PHE A 137 -2.79 3.26 13.79
C PHE A 137 -2.95 4.00 15.12
N PHE A 138 -3.31 5.28 15.13
CA PHE A 138 -3.37 6.06 16.36
C PHE A 138 -4.76 6.21 17.00
N HIS A 139 -5.81 6.05 16.21
CA HIS A 139 -7.18 6.32 16.64
C HIS A 139 -8.14 5.20 16.21
N HIS A 140 -9.06 4.85 17.11
CA HIS A 140 -10.31 4.19 16.74
C HIS A 140 -11.31 5.29 16.37
N VAL A 141 -11.83 5.26 15.15
CA VAL A 141 -12.73 6.29 14.62
C VAL A 141 -13.94 5.66 13.95
N SER A 142 -15.04 6.41 13.90
CA SER A 142 -16.23 5.99 13.14
C SER A 142 -15.94 5.93 11.64
N TYR A 143 -16.61 5.03 10.93
CA TYR A 143 -16.58 4.94 9.47
C TYR A 143 -16.92 6.26 8.76
N THR A 144 -17.71 7.13 9.40
CA THR A 144 -18.10 8.44 8.84
C THR A 144 -17.12 9.57 9.19
N HIS A 145 -16.03 9.29 9.92
CA HIS A 145 -14.99 10.28 10.17
C HIS A 145 -14.42 10.78 8.84
N VAL A 146 -14.32 12.10 8.69
CA VAL A 146 -13.87 12.75 7.45
C VAL A 146 -12.36 12.98 7.56
N LEU A 147 -11.63 12.39 6.62
CA LEU A 147 -10.19 12.51 6.47
C LEU A 147 -9.79 13.91 5.97
N HIS A 148 -8.51 14.24 6.04
CA HIS A 148 -7.99 15.49 5.47
C HIS A 148 -8.22 15.57 3.95
N SER A 149 -8.26 14.42 3.27
CA SER A 149 -8.66 14.32 1.86
C SER A 149 -10.11 14.73 1.56
N GLY A 150 -10.97 14.84 2.58
CA GLY A 150 -12.41 15.12 2.46
C GLY A 150 -13.30 13.88 2.28
N SER A 151 -12.73 12.71 2.02
CA SER A 151 -13.46 11.44 2.02
C SER A 151 -13.70 10.94 3.45
N THR A 152 -14.77 10.19 3.66
CA THR A 152 -14.93 9.44 4.92
C THR A 152 -13.95 8.27 4.97
N VAL A 153 -13.64 7.77 6.15
CA VAL A 153 -12.79 6.56 6.33
C VAL A 153 -13.29 5.40 5.47
N ILE A 154 -14.60 5.10 5.53
CA ILE A 154 -15.16 3.98 4.75
C ILE A 154 -15.08 4.20 3.24
N GLN A 155 -15.33 5.43 2.77
CA GLN A 155 -15.24 5.74 1.36
C GLN A 155 -13.79 5.70 0.87
N HIS A 156 -12.84 6.18 1.68
CA HIS A 156 -11.41 6.08 1.39
C HIS A 156 -10.98 4.62 1.22
N ILE A 157 -11.40 3.73 2.13
CA ILE A 157 -11.12 2.29 2.02
C ILE A 157 -11.60 1.78 0.66
N TYR A 158 -12.84 2.04 0.26
CA TYR A 158 -13.33 1.60 -1.05
C TYR A 158 -12.52 2.19 -2.19
N ASP A 159 -12.30 3.50 -2.17
CA ASP A 159 -11.62 4.24 -3.24
C ASP A 159 -10.21 3.73 -3.48
N THR A 160 -9.40 3.54 -2.43
CA THR A 160 -8.03 3.08 -2.60
C THR A 160 -7.98 1.65 -3.08
N HIS A 161 -8.87 0.77 -2.62
CA HIS A 161 -8.89 -0.63 -3.05
C HIS A 161 -9.28 -0.77 -4.52
N PHE A 162 -10.22 0.04 -5.02
CA PHE A 162 -10.50 0.10 -6.46
C PHE A 162 -9.32 0.70 -7.24
N ALA A 163 -8.81 1.86 -6.83
CA ALA A 163 -7.72 2.54 -7.51
C ALA A 163 -6.43 1.70 -7.56
N GLY A 164 -6.13 0.95 -6.50
CA GLY A 164 -4.98 0.06 -6.42
C GLY A 164 -5.01 -1.02 -7.50
N VAL A 165 -6.18 -1.63 -7.77
CA VAL A 165 -6.33 -2.60 -8.87
C VAL A 165 -6.09 -1.94 -10.22
N GLU A 166 -6.70 -0.77 -10.46
CA GLU A 166 -6.54 -0.02 -11.71
C GLU A 166 -5.07 0.36 -11.98
N GLU A 167 -4.34 0.75 -10.93
CA GLU A 167 -2.91 1.06 -10.99
C GLU A 167 -2.07 -0.18 -11.34
N VAL A 168 -2.30 -1.34 -10.71
CA VAL A 168 -1.56 -2.57 -11.02
C VAL A 168 -1.85 -3.05 -12.46
N GLU A 169 -3.10 -2.96 -12.90
CA GLU A 169 -3.44 -3.25 -14.31
C GLU A 169 -2.73 -2.30 -15.28
N ALA A 170 -2.58 -1.02 -14.92
CA ALA A 170 -1.81 -0.06 -15.70
C ALA A 170 -0.31 -0.41 -15.73
N MET A 171 0.28 -0.82 -14.60
CA MET A 171 1.67 -1.31 -14.54
C MET A 171 1.88 -2.50 -15.47
N ARG A 172 0.94 -3.46 -15.47
CA ARG A 172 0.95 -4.60 -16.38
C ARG A 172 0.91 -4.18 -17.85
N ARG A 173 0.00 -3.27 -18.22
CA ARG A 173 -0.09 -2.74 -19.60
C ARG A 173 1.18 -2.00 -20.03
N ARG A 174 1.79 -1.23 -19.13
CA ARG A 174 3.07 -0.56 -19.35
C ARG A 174 4.19 -1.56 -19.60
N TRP A 175 4.31 -2.59 -18.76
CA TRP A 175 5.33 -3.63 -18.93
C TRP A 175 5.23 -4.35 -20.29
N GLN A 176 4.01 -4.59 -20.78
CA GLN A 176 3.78 -5.22 -22.09
C GLN A 176 4.40 -4.44 -23.26
N THR A 177 4.58 -3.11 -23.12
CA THR A 177 5.25 -2.30 -24.13
C THR A 177 6.74 -2.61 -24.27
N LEU A 178 7.35 -3.30 -23.29
CA LEU A 178 8.75 -3.70 -23.30
C LEU A 178 9.00 -5.05 -24.00
N ASN A 179 7.97 -5.67 -24.59
CA ASN A 179 8.15 -6.92 -25.32
C ASN A 179 9.13 -6.73 -26.49
N GLY A 180 10.20 -7.52 -26.51
CA GLY A 180 11.29 -7.38 -27.49
C GLY A 180 12.25 -6.22 -27.25
N MET A 181 12.08 -5.43 -26.19
CA MET A 181 12.98 -4.31 -25.84
C MET A 181 14.11 -4.72 -24.89
N ILE A 182 13.92 -5.80 -24.15
CA ILE A 182 14.83 -6.33 -23.14
C ILE A 182 14.99 -7.85 -23.31
N ASP A 183 15.90 -8.47 -22.55
CA ASP A 183 16.08 -9.92 -22.50
C ASP A 183 14.73 -10.65 -22.35
N PRO A 184 14.37 -11.58 -23.26
CA PRO A 184 13.07 -12.26 -23.23
C PRO A 184 12.79 -13.01 -21.93
N ALA A 185 13.81 -13.59 -21.29
CA ALA A 185 13.62 -14.33 -20.06
C ALA A 185 13.34 -13.38 -18.88
N VAL A 186 13.95 -12.18 -18.86
CA VAL A 186 13.59 -11.12 -17.90
C VAL A 186 12.16 -10.63 -18.16
N TYR A 187 11.81 -10.36 -19.42
CA TYR A 187 10.47 -9.90 -19.80
C TYR A 187 9.38 -10.85 -19.28
N VAL A 188 9.49 -12.15 -19.59
CA VAL A 188 8.51 -13.16 -19.19
C VAL A 188 8.39 -13.25 -17.66
N ARG A 189 9.52 -13.33 -16.95
CA ARG A 189 9.52 -13.46 -15.48
C ARG A 189 8.85 -12.29 -14.76
N VAL A 190 8.95 -11.07 -15.29
CA VAL A 190 8.30 -9.90 -14.68
C VAL A 190 6.83 -9.85 -15.10
N ALA A 191 6.49 -10.21 -16.34
CA ALA A 191 5.11 -10.30 -16.80
C ALA A 191 4.30 -11.27 -15.94
N GLU A 192 4.82 -12.48 -15.68
CA GLU A 192 4.18 -13.48 -14.80
C GLU A 192 3.92 -12.95 -13.38
N ARG A 193 4.84 -12.15 -12.84
CA ARG A 193 4.68 -11.55 -11.51
C ARG A 193 3.66 -10.41 -11.49
N LEU A 194 3.55 -9.65 -12.57
CA LEU A 194 2.53 -8.60 -12.71
C LEU A 194 1.15 -9.23 -12.92
N ASP A 195 1.05 -10.34 -13.65
CA ASP A 195 -0.18 -11.13 -13.75
C ASP A 195 -0.66 -11.60 -12.35
N GLU A 196 0.26 -12.17 -11.56
CA GLU A 196 -0.04 -12.58 -10.18
C GLU A 196 -0.38 -11.39 -9.28
N GLN A 197 0.28 -10.25 -9.44
CA GLN A 197 -0.03 -9.03 -8.69
C GLN A 197 -1.43 -8.50 -9.01
N VAL A 198 -1.87 -8.54 -10.29
CA VAL A 198 -3.24 -8.17 -10.67
C VAL A 198 -4.25 -9.10 -9.98
N ARG A 199 -4.02 -10.43 -10.05
CA ARG A 199 -4.89 -11.42 -9.40
C ARG A 199 -5.00 -11.14 -7.90
N SER A 200 -3.86 -10.93 -7.24
CA SER A 200 -3.80 -10.66 -5.80
C SER A 200 -4.46 -9.33 -5.42
N ALA A 201 -4.22 -8.25 -6.18
CA ALA A 201 -4.84 -6.95 -5.91
C ALA A 201 -6.37 -6.99 -6.03
N ILE A 202 -6.90 -7.76 -6.99
CA ILE A 202 -8.35 -8.00 -7.13
C ILE A 202 -8.90 -8.72 -5.89
N GLU A 203 -8.23 -9.79 -5.45
CA GLU A 203 -8.62 -10.54 -4.26
C GLU A 203 -8.63 -9.67 -3.00
N TRP A 204 -7.55 -8.90 -2.80
CA TRP A 204 -7.44 -7.92 -1.73
C TRP A 204 -8.57 -6.89 -1.74
N ARG A 205 -8.83 -6.25 -2.89
CA ARG A 205 -9.93 -5.29 -3.05
C ARG A 205 -11.26 -5.91 -2.66
N ASP A 206 -11.57 -7.07 -3.21
CA ASP A 206 -12.88 -7.69 -3.04
C ASP A 206 -13.08 -8.14 -1.59
N GLN A 207 -12.06 -8.72 -0.94
CA GLN A 207 -12.15 -9.14 0.46
C GLN A 207 -12.29 -7.96 1.41
N ILE A 208 -11.46 -6.92 1.26
CA ILE A 208 -11.48 -5.76 2.15
C ILE A 208 -12.79 -4.97 1.98
N ASN A 209 -13.17 -4.66 0.74
CA ASN A 209 -14.40 -3.90 0.49
C ASN A 209 -15.64 -4.65 0.98
N THR A 210 -15.70 -5.95 0.75
CA THR A 210 -16.82 -6.80 1.21
C THR A 210 -16.87 -6.87 2.74
N TYR A 211 -15.73 -7.06 3.39
CA TYR A 211 -15.65 -7.07 4.86
C TYR A 211 -16.19 -5.77 5.45
N PHE A 212 -15.68 -4.63 4.97
CA PHE A 212 -16.07 -3.33 5.51
C PHE A 212 -17.49 -2.93 5.13
N LEU A 213 -18.02 -3.35 3.96
CA LEU A 213 -19.43 -3.20 3.64
C LEU A 213 -20.33 -3.99 4.61
N ARG A 214 -19.97 -5.25 4.90
CA ARG A 214 -20.74 -6.10 5.83
C ARG A 214 -20.72 -5.57 7.26
N LYS A 215 -19.62 -4.97 7.69
CA LYS A 215 -19.49 -4.35 9.02
C LYS A 215 -20.23 -3.02 9.11
N SER A 216 -19.90 -2.08 8.23
CA SER A 216 -20.38 -0.70 8.31
C SER A 216 -21.83 -0.51 7.82
N GLY A 217 -22.28 -1.34 6.87
CA GLY A 217 -23.55 -1.15 6.16
C GLY A 217 -23.60 0.09 5.26
N VAL A 218 -22.47 0.77 5.04
CA VAL A 218 -22.39 1.99 4.21
C VAL A 218 -22.13 1.60 2.75
N PRO A 219 -23.00 1.96 1.80
CA PRO A 219 -22.76 1.65 0.39
C PRO A 219 -21.66 2.53 -0.20
N ASP A 220 -20.95 2.00 -1.21
CA ASP A 220 -19.98 2.79 -2.01
C ASP A 220 -20.67 3.97 -2.70
N ALA A 221 -20.14 5.19 -2.51
CA ALA A 221 -20.71 6.41 -3.07
C ALA A 221 -20.69 6.43 -4.61
N HIS A 222 -19.79 5.67 -5.24
CA HIS A 222 -19.69 5.55 -6.69
C HIS A 222 -20.52 4.40 -7.28
N GLY A 223 -21.19 3.60 -6.45
CA GLY A 223 -22.01 2.47 -6.89
C GLY A 223 -21.22 1.36 -7.59
N ARG A 224 -19.91 1.25 -7.32
CA ARG A 224 -19.08 0.17 -7.86
C ARG A 224 -19.47 -1.16 -7.21
N ARG A 225 -19.14 -2.27 -7.89
CA ARG A 225 -19.50 -3.61 -7.41
C ARG A 225 -18.68 -3.98 -6.17
N ILE A 226 -19.36 -4.18 -5.05
CA ILE A 226 -18.86 -4.88 -3.87
C ILE A 226 -19.71 -6.16 -3.70
N TYR A 227 -19.10 -7.29 -3.32
CA TYR A 227 -19.72 -8.62 -3.30
C TYR A 227 -20.34 -8.99 -1.94
#